data_AF-A0A2N3LLX2-F1
#
_entry.id   AF-A0A2N3LLX2-F1
#
_cell.length_a   1.000
_cell.length_b   1.000
_cell.length_c   1.000
_cell.angle_alpha   90.00
_cell.angle_beta   90.00
_cell.angle_gamma   90.00
#
_symmetry.space_group_name_H-M   'P 1'
#
loop_
_entity.id
_entity.type
_entity.pdbx_description
1 polymer ?
#
loop_
_entity_poly.entity_id
_entity_poly.type
_entity_poly.pdbx_seq_one_letter_code
_entity_poly.pdbx_strand_id
1 'polypeptide(L)'
;MKKEYLLAITAFFMLSFTTVAITYAGEEATPVSTVIKTYKEDINGDGKKDKIILKGIPYQKGQTFFKKIWAEIVFPKHSKITIDYSPGLQPKIQFVDLNHDGIKDMLASSATGGSGGIYHYHLNTIKNYQAVDIPLPPPIDLQGQFENNFKAMLNIAETKEVIHLDVSKRKKDYVQIGLYQENGKLNEPSELMIDPVAMHKIVKVKGKGYGLKSYRQISGSYHADLLGILTATWFYENGKWVLIKTNWVKR
;
A
#
# COMPACT_ATOMS: atom_id res chain seq x y z
N MET A 1 -47.54 -50.33 32.74
CA MET A 1 -46.92 -48.98 32.67
C MET A 1 -48.03 -47.95 32.58
N LYS A 2 -48.06 -46.96 33.49
CA LYS A 2 -49.13 -45.95 33.55
C LYS A 2 -49.15 -45.12 32.25
N LYS A 3 -50.35 -44.81 31.73
CA LYS A 3 -50.57 -44.02 30.49
C LYS A 3 -49.80 -42.69 30.46
N GLU A 4 -49.44 -42.17 31.63
CA GLU A 4 -48.64 -40.96 31.84
C GLU A 4 -47.21 -41.07 31.27
N TYR A 5 -46.60 -42.26 31.27
CA TYR A 5 -45.24 -42.45 30.72
C TYR A 5 -45.22 -42.51 29.19
N LEU A 6 -46.31 -42.97 28.56
CA LEU A 6 -46.42 -43.03 27.10
C LEU A 6 -46.51 -41.62 26.50
N LEU A 7 -47.19 -40.71 27.20
CA LEU A 7 -47.36 -39.31 26.81
C LEU A 7 -46.06 -38.50 26.97
N ALA A 8 -45.29 -38.78 28.03
CA ALA A 8 -43.98 -38.16 28.25
C ALA A 8 -42.95 -38.59 27.19
N ILE A 9 -42.97 -39.87 26.78
CA ILE A 9 -42.04 -40.41 25.76
C ILE A 9 -42.39 -39.89 24.36
N THR A 10 -43.68 -39.72 24.04
CA THR A 10 -44.10 -39.14 22.74
C THR A 10 -43.85 -37.63 22.65
N ALA A 11 -43.98 -36.89 23.75
CA ALA A 11 -43.63 -35.46 23.78
C ALA A 11 -42.11 -35.23 23.62
N PHE A 12 -41.27 -36.10 24.19
CA PHE A 12 -39.82 -36.01 24.05
C PHE A 12 -39.34 -36.33 22.62
N PHE A 13 -40.04 -37.23 21.92
CA PHE A 13 -39.71 -37.60 20.53
C PHE A 13 -40.16 -36.55 19.50
N MET A 14 -41.15 -35.71 19.81
CA MET A 14 -41.63 -34.62 18.93
C MET A 14 -40.77 -33.35 19.03
N LEU A 15 -40.05 -33.14 20.13
CA LEU A 15 -39.16 -31.98 20.32
C LEU A 15 -37.78 -32.14 19.67
N SER A 16 -37.41 -33.34 19.20
CA SER A 16 -36.13 -33.60 18.55
C SER A 16 -36.13 -33.43 17.02
N PHE A 17 -37.24 -33.02 16.40
CA PHE A 17 -37.36 -32.92 14.93
C PHE A 17 -37.31 -31.50 14.33
N THR A 18 -36.98 -30.47 15.11
CA THR A 18 -36.95 -29.08 14.63
C THR A 18 -35.57 -28.44 14.61
N THR A 19 -34.54 -29.14 14.14
CA THR A 19 -33.29 -28.48 13.70
C THR A 19 -32.63 -29.19 12.52
N VAL A 20 -33.37 -29.40 11.43
CA VAL A 20 -32.69 -29.46 10.14
C VAL A 20 -32.41 -28.01 9.75
N ALA A 21 -31.30 -27.47 10.25
CA ALA A 21 -30.70 -26.32 9.62
C ALA A 21 -30.34 -26.77 8.20
N ILE A 22 -31.15 -26.37 7.23
CA ILE A 22 -30.76 -26.40 5.82
C ILE A 22 -29.63 -25.40 5.72
N THR A 23 -28.41 -25.87 5.97
CA THR A 23 -27.21 -25.16 5.57
C THR A 23 -27.26 -25.14 4.07
N TYR A 24 -27.69 -24.01 3.50
CA TYR A 24 -27.24 -23.63 2.18
C TYR A 24 -25.72 -23.53 2.26
N ALA A 25 -25.04 -24.66 2.07
CA ALA A 25 -23.71 -24.67 1.52
C ALA A 25 -23.89 -24.18 0.09
N GLY A 26 -24.01 -22.86 -0.07
CA GLY A 26 -23.69 -22.25 -1.35
C GLY A 26 -22.29 -22.72 -1.63
N GLU A 27 -22.12 -23.57 -2.64
CA GLU A 27 -20.83 -23.79 -3.27
C GLU A 27 -20.22 -22.41 -3.44
N GLU A 28 -19.18 -22.09 -2.66
CA GLU A 28 -18.34 -20.96 -3.00
C GLU A 28 -17.76 -21.32 -4.36
N ALA A 29 -18.41 -20.82 -5.42
CA ALA A 29 -17.93 -20.97 -6.78
C ALA A 29 -16.45 -20.56 -6.75
N THR A 30 -15.58 -21.52 -7.06
CA THR A 30 -14.14 -21.30 -7.08
C THR A 30 -13.88 -19.98 -7.80
N PRO A 31 -13.32 -18.98 -7.12
CA PRO A 31 -13.43 -17.63 -7.63
C PRO A 31 -12.58 -17.52 -8.89
N VAL A 32 -13.27 -17.31 -10.03
CA VAL A 32 -12.67 -17.39 -11.36
C VAL A 32 -11.57 -16.35 -11.49
N SER A 33 -10.33 -16.81 -11.68
CA SER A 33 -9.20 -15.93 -11.95
C SER A 33 -9.37 -15.24 -13.30
N THR A 34 -9.03 -13.96 -13.40
CA THR A 34 -8.99 -13.22 -14.66
C THR A 34 -7.57 -12.79 -14.99
N VAL A 35 -7.28 -12.67 -16.29
CA VAL A 35 -6.06 -12.04 -16.78
C VAL A 35 -6.26 -10.53 -16.75
N ILE A 36 -5.45 -9.85 -15.95
CA ILE A 36 -5.50 -8.39 -15.84
C ILE A 36 -4.68 -7.76 -16.96
N LYS A 37 -3.45 -8.25 -17.17
CA LYS A 37 -2.57 -7.77 -18.24
C LYS A 37 -1.50 -8.79 -18.58
N THR A 38 -1.12 -8.86 -19.85
CA THR A 38 0.05 -9.62 -20.30
C THR A 38 1.14 -8.64 -20.74
N TYR A 39 2.37 -8.87 -20.27
CA TYR A 39 3.56 -8.11 -20.64
C TYR A 39 4.55 -9.03 -21.39
N LYS A 40 5.44 -8.40 -22.17
CA LYS A 40 6.54 -9.05 -22.87
C LYS A 40 7.82 -8.25 -22.67
N GLU A 41 8.68 -8.70 -21.77
CA GLU A 41 9.91 -8.01 -21.40
C GLU A 41 11.03 -9.01 -21.13
N ASP A 42 12.27 -8.65 -21.46
CA ASP A 42 13.45 -9.40 -21.01
C ASP A 42 13.72 -9.03 -19.55
N ILE A 43 13.50 -9.98 -18.66
CA ILE A 43 13.63 -9.81 -17.20
C ILE A 43 14.72 -10.71 -16.62
N ASN A 44 15.40 -11.51 -17.44
CA ASN A 44 16.47 -12.42 -17.00
C ASN A 44 17.83 -12.11 -17.66
N GLY A 45 17.88 -11.15 -18.59
CA GLY A 45 19.10 -10.69 -19.27
C GLY A 45 19.55 -11.59 -20.42
N ASP A 46 18.73 -12.53 -20.91
CA ASP A 46 19.11 -13.45 -22.00
C ASP A 46 18.89 -12.87 -23.41
N GLY A 47 18.41 -11.62 -23.50
CA GLY A 47 18.12 -10.91 -24.73
C GLY A 47 16.76 -11.27 -25.36
N LYS A 48 15.99 -12.19 -24.78
CA LYS A 48 14.67 -12.61 -25.26
C LYS A 48 13.59 -12.11 -24.31
N LYS A 49 12.45 -11.74 -24.89
CA LYS A 49 11.31 -11.29 -24.10
C LYS A 49 10.58 -12.48 -23.48
N ASP A 50 10.43 -12.47 -22.17
CA ASP A 50 9.62 -13.40 -21.41
C ASP A 50 8.14 -12.98 -21.40
N LYS A 51 7.24 -13.95 -21.23
CA LYS A 51 5.81 -13.69 -21.08
C LYS A 51 5.47 -13.60 -19.60
N ILE A 52 5.00 -12.42 -19.17
CA ILE A 52 4.54 -12.16 -17.81
C ILE A 52 3.03 -11.93 -17.83
N ILE A 53 2.27 -12.77 -17.14
CA ILE A 53 0.80 -12.72 -17.09
C ILE A 53 0.40 -12.27 -15.69
N LEU A 54 0.00 -11.01 -15.54
CA LEU A 54 -0.60 -10.49 -14.32
C LEU A 54 -2.06 -10.92 -14.26
N LYS A 55 -2.39 -11.65 -13.20
CA LYS A 55 -3.72 -12.21 -12.95
C LYS A 55 -4.23 -11.72 -11.60
N GLY A 56 -5.54 -11.88 -11.41
CA GLY A 56 -6.13 -11.69 -10.11
C GLY A 56 -7.51 -12.31 -10.00
N ILE A 57 -8.01 -12.33 -8.78
CA ILE A 57 -9.36 -12.76 -8.46
C ILE A 57 -10.11 -11.53 -7.96
N PRO A 58 -11.14 -11.04 -8.68
CA PRO A 58 -11.93 -9.91 -8.22
C PRO A 58 -12.74 -10.31 -6.97
N TYR A 59 -13.09 -9.34 -6.14
CA TYR A 59 -13.90 -9.58 -4.95
C TYR A 59 -15.29 -10.13 -5.32
N GLN A 60 -15.91 -9.57 -6.37
CA GLN A 60 -17.11 -10.07 -7.04
C GLN A 60 -17.00 -9.87 -8.55
N LYS A 61 -17.78 -10.61 -9.33
CA LYS A 61 -17.83 -10.49 -10.79
C LYS A 61 -18.14 -9.04 -11.19
N GLY A 62 -17.29 -8.44 -12.02
CA GLY A 62 -17.44 -7.06 -12.51
C GLY A 62 -16.83 -5.99 -11.60
N GLN A 63 -16.35 -6.33 -10.40
CA GLN A 63 -15.64 -5.37 -9.54
C GLN A 63 -14.19 -5.18 -9.96
N THR A 64 -13.66 -4.00 -9.65
CA THR A 64 -12.28 -3.58 -9.97
C THR A 64 -11.28 -3.88 -8.85
N PHE A 65 -11.76 -4.23 -7.65
CA PHE A 65 -10.93 -4.62 -6.52
C PHE A 65 -10.60 -6.11 -6.58
N PHE A 66 -9.32 -6.44 -6.57
CA PHE A 66 -8.83 -7.82 -6.59
C PHE A 66 -8.43 -8.27 -5.19
N LYS A 67 -9.05 -9.35 -4.69
CA LYS A 67 -8.72 -9.97 -3.40
C LYS A 67 -7.46 -10.83 -3.43
N LYS A 68 -7.02 -11.25 -4.62
CA LYS A 68 -5.74 -11.91 -4.87
C LYS A 68 -5.17 -11.37 -6.17
N ILE A 69 -3.88 -11.08 -6.21
CA ILE A 69 -3.16 -10.60 -7.39
C ILE A 69 -1.84 -11.39 -7.46
N TRP A 70 -1.47 -11.88 -8.64
CA TRP A 70 -0.19 -12.56 -8.84
C TRP A 70 0.30 -12.41 -10.28
N ALA A 71 1.61 -12.48 -10.49
CA ALA A 71 2.21 -12.66 -11.80
C ALA A 71 2.62 -14.11 -12.04
N GLU A 72 2.37 -14.60 -13.25
CA GLU A 72 2.92 -15.84 -13.77
C GLU A 72 3.93 -15.53 -14.86
N ILE A 73 5.16 -16.00 -14.70
CA ILE A 73 6.22 -15.81 -15.69
C ILE A 73 6.53 -17.16 -16.33
N VAL A 74 6.48 -17.21 -17.65
CA VAL A 74 6.72 -18.41 -18.44
C VAL A 74 8.03 -18.26 -19.20
N PHE A 75 9.03 -19.05 -18.79
CA PHE A 75 10.30 -19.14 -19.48
C PHE A 75 10.24 -20.24 -20.55
N PRO A 76 10.67 -19.99 -21.80
CA PRO A 76 10.54 -20.96 -22.91
C PRO A 76 11.22 -22.33 -22.70
N LYS A 77 12.10 -22.48 -21.70
CA LYS A 77 12.85 -23.71 -21.39
C LYS A 77 12.98 -24.02 -19.90
N HIS A 78 12.34 -23.24 -19.02
CA HIS A 78 12.47 -23.38 -17.56
C HIS A 78 11.11 -23.46 -16.89
N SER A 79 11.10 -23.78 -15.60
CA SER A 79 9.89 -23.81 -14.78
C SER A 79 9.19 -22.45 -14.79
N LYS A 80 7.86 -22.48 -14.80
CA LYS A 80 7.03 -21.30 -14.52
C LYS A 80 7.29 -20.83 -13.09
N ILE A 81 7.40 -19.52 -12.90
CA ILE A 81 7.40 -18.90 -11.57
C ILE A 81 6.12 -18.11 -11.33
N THR A 82 5.69 -18.08 -10.07
CA THR A 82 4.54 -17.32 -9.60
C THR A 82 5.00 -16.35 -8.52
N ILE A 83 4.56 -15.09 -8.60
CA ILE A 83 4.86 -14.06 -7.61
C ILE A 83 3.52 -13.50 -7.13
N ASP A 84 3.23 -13.66 -5.85
CA ASP A 84 2.03 -13.12 -5.23
C ASP A 84 2.22 -11.64 -4.86
N TYR A 85 1.18 -10.84 -5.08
CA TYR A 85 1.17 -9.41 -4.76
C TYR A 85 -0.02 -9.06 -3.86
N SER A 86 0.09 -7.93 -3.18
CA SER A 86 -0.98 -7.45 -2.30
C SER A 86 -2.29 -7.18 -3.06
N PRO A 87 -3.45 -7.45 -2.44
CA PRO A 87 -4.77 -7.09 -2.96
C PRO A 87 -4.89 -5.60 -3.30
N GLY A 88 -5.83 -5.23 -4.17
CA GLY A 88 -6.07 -3.81 -4.47
C GLY A 88 -6.74 -3.54 -5.80
N LEU A 89 -6.88 -2.25 -6.10
CA LEU A 89 -7.41 -1.71 -7.34
C LEU A 89 -6.30 -1.52 -8.36
N GLN A 90 -6.66 -1.68 -9.64
CA GLN A 90 -5.82 -1.32 -10.79
C GLN A 90 -4.37 -1.85 -10.73
N PRO A 91 -4.16 -3.15 -10.46
CA PRO A 91 -2.81 -3.67 -10.34
C PRO A 91 -2.04 -3.57 -11.66
N LYS A 92 -0.76 -3.24 -11.56
CA LYS A 92 0.15 -3.09 -12.69
C LYS A 92 1.57 -3.48 -12.31
N ILE A 93 2.40 -3.77 -13.31
CA ILE A 93 3.84 -3.99 -13.17
C ILE A 93 4.55 -3.01 -14.08
N GLN A 94 5.57 -2.33 -13.56
CA GLN A 94 6.50 -1.51 -14.33
C GLN A 94 7.86 -2.19 -14.36
N PHE A 95 8.53 -2.16 -15.51
CA PHE A 95 9.79 -2.87 -15.75
C PHE A 95 10.92 -1.88 -15.96
N VAL A 96 11.81 -1.75 -14.99
CA VAL A 96 12.93 -0.80 -15.00
C VAL A 96 14.08 -1.36 -14.19
N ASP A 97 15.32 -1.22 -14.68
CA ASP A 97 16.55 -1.54 -13.96
C ASP A 97 16.78 -0.53 -12.81
N LEU A 98 16.25 -0.86 -11.63
CA LEU A 98 16.34 -0.07 -10.40
C LEU A 98 17.53 -0.51 -9.54
N ASN A 99 17.97 -1.76 -9.65
CA ASN A 99 19.11 -2.29 -8.91
C ASN A 99 20.46 -2.05 -9.62
N HIS A 100 20.42 -1.64 -10.89
CA HIS A 100 21.55 -1.29 -11.75
C HIS A 100 22.47 -2.46 -12.11
N ASP A 101 21.91 -3.65 -12.26
CA ASP A 101 22.62 -4.84 -12.75
C ASP A 101 22.48 -5.07 -14.27
N GLY A 102 21.75 -4.19 -14.97
CA GLY A 102 21.51 -4.28 -16.41
C GLY A 102 20.28 -5.10 -16.79
N ILE A 103 19.57 -5.69 -15.82
CA ILE A 103 18.33 -6.45 -16.01
C ILE A 103 17.16 -5.61 -15.47
N LYS A 104 15.99 -5.68 -16.12
CA LYS A 104 14.83 -4.92 -15.67
C LYS A 104 14.20 -5.57 -14.44
N ASP A 105 14.08 -4.79 -13.37
CA ASP A 105 13.31 -5.16 -12.19
C ASP A 105 11.81 -4.96 -12.39
N MET A 106 11.01 -5.68 -11.62
CA MET A 106 9.56 -5.65 -11.61
C MET A 106 9.07 -4.86 -10.40
N LEU A 107 8.58 -3.64 -10.61
CA LEU A 107 7.85 -2.88 -9.61
C LEU A 107 6.35 -3.09 -9.80
N ALA A 108 5.78 -4.03 -9.05
CA ALA A 108 4.35 -4.25 -8.99
C ALA A 108 3.69 -3.24 -8.04
N SER A 109 2.48 -2.80 -8.37
CA SER A 109 1.71 -1.89 -7.51
C SER A 109 0.21 -2.08 -7.67
N SER A 110 -0.54 -1.86 -6.59
CA SER A 110 -2.01 -1.80 -6.57
C SER A 110 -2.48 -0.72 -5.59
N ALA A 111 -3.55 0.00 -5.91
CA ALA A 111 -4.09 1.01 -5.00
C ALA A 111 -4.93 0.35 -3.90
N THR A 112 -4.83 0.83 -2.65
CA THR A 112 -5.60 0.27 -1.52
C THR A 112 -7.10 0.58 -1.62
N GLY A 113 -7.47 1.63 -2.35
CA GLY A 113 -8.85 2.11 -2.51
C GLY A 113 -9.33 3.09 -1.45
N GLY A 114 -8.48 3.44 -0.48
CA GLY A 114 -8.78 4.48 0.52
C GLY A 114 -8.57 5.91 0.01
N SER A 115 -9.15 6.88 0.71
CA SER A 115 -9.04 8.32 0.39
C SER A 115 -7.62 8.88 0.49
N GLY A 116 -6.74 8.22 1.25
CA GLY A 116 -5.32 8.60 1.36
C GLY A 116 -4.49 8.34 0.09
N GLY A 117 -5.08 7.72 -0.95
CA GLY A 117 -4.37 7.48 -2.21
C GLY A 117 -3.14 6.58 -2.05
N ILE A 118 -3.21 5.64 -1.10
CA ILE A 118 -2.10 4.75 -0.74
C ILE A 118 -2.05 3.58 -1.72
N TYR A 119 -0.83 3.12 -2.01
CA TYR A 119 -0.54 1.99 -2.88
C TYR A 119 0.27 0.93 -2.14
N HIS A 120 -0.04 -0.33 -2.41
CA HIS A 120 0.88 -1.43 -2.15
C HIS A 120 1.93 -1.49 -3.25
N TYR A 121 3.15 -1.88 -2.88
CA TYR A 121 4.24 -2.11 -3.82
C TYR A 121 4.98 -3.39 -3.48
N HIS A 122 5.46 -4.06 -4.52
CA HIS A 122 6.40 -5.17 -4.45
C HIS A 122 7.47 -4.93 -5.50
N LEU A 123 8.74 -4.95 -5.09
CA LEU A 123 9.86 -4.83 -6.01
C LEU A 123 10.66 -6.13 -5.99
N ASN A 124 10.84 -6.73 -7.15
CA ASN A 124 11.64 -7.94 -7.29
C ASN A 124 12.43 -7.90 -8.61
N THR A 125 13.54 -8.62 -8.63
CA THR A 125 14.29 -8.93 -9.85
C THR A 125 14.18 -10.43 -10.14
N ILE A 126 14.50 -10.87 -11.36
CA ILE A 126 14.62 -12.29 -11.68
C ILE A 126 16.08 -12.65 -11.84
N LYS A 127 16.55 -13.56 -10.98
CA LYS A 127 17.91 -14.09 -11.03
C LYS A 127 17.88 -15.60 -11.05
N ASN A 128 18.59 -16.23 -11.98
CA ASN A 128 18.63 -17.68 -12.14
C ASN A 128 17.22 -18.33 -12.19
N TYR A 129 16.29 -17.70 -12.92
CA TYR A 129 14.89 -18.14 -13.04
C TYR A 129 14.12 -18.19 -11.71
N GLN A 130 14.54 -17.40 -10.72
CA GLN A 130 13.84 -17.23 -9.43
C GLN A 130 13.59 -15.75 -9.17
N ALA A 131 12.48 -15.43 -8.52
CA ALA A 131 12.20 -14.08 -8.05
C ALA A 131 13.04 -13.79 -6.79
N VAL A 132 13.76 -12.67 -6.80
CA VAL A 132 14.52 -12.17 -5.68
C VAL A 132 13.97 -10.81 -5.29
N ASP A 133 13.48 -10.69 -4.07
CA ASP A 133 12.92 -9.45 -3.57
C ASP A 133 14.01 -8.38 -3.38
N ILE A 134 13.68 -7.16 -3.78
CA ILE A 134 14.45 -5.97 -3.44
C ILE A 134 13.59 -5.18 -2.45
N PRO A 135 14.07 -4.89 -1.24
CA PRO A 135 13.28 -4.13 -0.27
C PRO A 135 12.92 -2.76 -0.86
N LEU A 136 11.79 -2.18 -0.46
CA LEU A 136 11.46 -0.80 -0.81
C LEU A 136 12.36 0.19 -0.03
N PRO A 137 12.44 1.46 -0.46
CA PRO A 137 13.15 2.47 0.31
C PRO A 137 12.64 2.55 1.75
N PRO A 138 13.53 2.67 2.75
CA PRO A 138 13.13 2.79 4.14
C PRO A 138 12.32 4.08 4.36
N PRO A 139 11.45 4.13 5.38
CA PRO A 139 10.80 5.38 5.76
C PRO A 139 11.83 6.41 6.22
N ILE A 140 11.54 7.69 5.97
CA ILE A 140 12.29 8.82 6.53
C ILE A 140 11.78 9.07 7.94
N ASP A 141 12.70 9.28 8.89
CA ASP A 141 12.38 9.68 10.25
C ASP A 141 11.95 11.15 10.27
N LEU A 142 10.67 11.34 10.62
CA LEU A 142 10.00 12.63 10.60
C LEU A 142 9.35 12.88 11.95
N GLN A 143 9.56 14.07 12.48
CA GLN A 143 8.91 14.54 13.70
C GLN A 143 8.24 15.87 13.40
N GLY A 144 6.94 15.94 13.62
CA GLY A 144 6.14 17.13 13.34
C GLY A 144 5.37 17.56 14.57
N GLN A 145 5.39 18.85 14.89
CA GLN A 145 4.65 19.39 16.01
C GLN A 145 4.07 20.76 15.69
N PHE A 146 2.92 21.05 16.29
CA PHE A 146 2.39 22.40 16.33
C PHE A 146 3.21 23.27 17.29
N GLU A 147 3.20 24.58 17.03
CA GLU A 147 3.87 25.59 17.84
C GLU A 147 2.91 26.76 18.10
N ASN A 148 3.17 27.52 19.18
CA ASN A 148 2.41 28.73 19.46
C ASN A 148 2.40 29.71 18.28
N ASN A 149 1.37 30.56 18.26
CA ASN A 149 1.08 31.57 17.24
C ASN A 149 0.70 30.96 15.88
N PHE A 150 -0.09 29.88 15.88
CA PHE A 150 -0.54 29.18 14.68
C PHE A 150 0.61 28.80 13.74
N LYS A 151 1.65 28.20 14.34
CA LYS A 151 2.81 27.70 13.63
C LYS A 151 2.90 26.18 13.77
N ALA A 152 3.70 25.57 12.93
CA ALA A 152 4.12 24.20 13.11
C ALA A 152 5.53 24.02 12.57
N MET A 153 6.19 22.96 13.00
CA MET A 153 7.48 22.56 12.47
C MET A 153 7.46 21.09 12.07
N LEU A 154 8.25 20.76 11.05
CA LEU A 154 8.53 19.40 10.61
C LEU A 154 10.04 19.23 10.52
N ASN A 155 10.58 18.33 11.34
CA ASN A 155 11.98 17.94 11.35
C ASN A 155 12.18 16.70 10.48
N ILE A 156 13.22 16.72 9.65
CA ILE A 156 13.66 15.61 8.80
C ILE A 156 15.04 15.16 9.28
N ALA A 157 15.12 14.02 9.95
CA ALA A 157 16.33 13.60 10.65
C ALA A 157 17.52 13.38 9.69
N GLU A 158 17.27 12.78 8.54
CA GLU A 158 18.29 12.37 7.56
C GLU A 158 19.00 13.56 6.90
N THR A 159 18.29 14.69 6.73
CA THR A 159 18.85 15.91 6.15
C THR A 159 19.13 16.99 7.18
N LYS A 160 18.70 16.81 8.43
CA LYS A 160 18.70 17.82 9.51
C LYS A 160 17.95 19.09 9.12
N GLU A 161 17.01 18.98 8.19
CA GLU A 161 16.20 20.08 7.71
C GLU A 161 15.00 20.27 8.64
N VAL A 162 14.73 21.52 9.01
CA VAL A 162 13.53 21.89 9.77
C VAL A 162 12.68 22.80 8.90
N ILE A 163 11.47 22.37 8.61
CA ILE A 163 10.48 23.11 7.83
C ILE A 163 9.54 23.80 8.80
N HIS A 164 9.51 25.13 8.77
CA HIS A 164 8.55 25.93 9.52
C HIS A 164 7.31 26.22 8.68
N LEU A 165 6.14 26.01 9.26
CA LEU A 165 4.85 26.13 8.62
C LEU A 165 4.03 27.20 9.30
N ASP A 166 3.48 28.12 8.51
CA ASP A 166 2.41 29.02 8.94
C ASP A 166 1.06 28.33 8.67
N VAL A 167 0.33 28.04 9.74
CA VAL A 167 -1.00 27.41 9.72
C VAL A 167 -2.11 28.39 10.12
N SER A 168 -1.84 29.69 10.18
CA SER A 168 -2.80 30.74 10.56
C SER A 168 -4.07 30.78 9.70
N LYS A 169 -4.00 30.35 8.43
CA LYS A 169 -5.18 30.20 7.56
C LYS A 169 -6.25 29.26 8.13
N ARG A 170 -5.87 28.37 9.06
CA ARG A 170 -6.74 27.41 9.74
C ARG A 170 -7.12 27.84 11.16
N LYS A 171 -6.78 29.08 11.55
CA LYS A 171 -7.00 29.60 12.91
C LYS A 171 -8.41 29.32 13.42
N LYS A 172 -9.44 29.66 12.64
CA LYS A 172 -10.84 29.48 13.05
C LYS A 172 -11.13 28.02 13.40
N ASP A 173 -10.79 27.11 12.50
CA ASP A 173 -11.05 25.68 12.67
C ASP A 173 -10.27 25.12 13.86
N TYR A 174 -9.01 25.51 13.98
CA TYR A 174 -8.13 25.05 15.06
C TYR A 174 -8.51 25.58 16.45
N VAL A 175 -9.01 26.82 16.54
CA VAL A 175 -9.56 27.32 17.80
C VAL A 175 -10.89 26.62 18.11
N GLN A 176 -11.76 26.44 17.12
CA GLN A 176 -13.06 25.78 17.29
C GLN A 176 -12.94 24.35 17.82
N ILE A 177 -11.94 23.58 17.34
CA ILE A 177 -11.69 22.22 17.84
C ILE A 177 -10.86 22.18 19.13
N GLY A 178 -10.45 23.33 19.66
CA GLY A 178 -9.69 23.41 20.90
C GLY A 178 -8.20 23.08 20.78
N LEU A 179 -7.60 23.11 19.59
CA LEU A 179 -6.15 22.95 19.42
C LEU A 179 -5.41 24.20 19.93
N TYR A 180 -5.95 25.38 19.64
CA TYR A 180 -5.40 26.67 20.07
C TYR A 180 -6.43 27.49 20.85
N GLN A 181 -5.92 28.37 21.71
CA GLN A 181 -6.66 29.51 22.23
C GLN A 181 -6.74 30.63 21.19
N GLU A 182 -7.68 31.57 21.36
CA GLU A 182 -7.84 32.73 20.46
C GLU A 182 -6.57 33.59 20.35
N ASN A 183 -5.76 33.63 21.41
CA ASN A 183 -4.47 34.33 21.46
C ASN A 183 -3.33 33.58 20.73
N GLY A 184 -3.60 32.40 20.16
CA GLY A 184 -2.62 31.59 19.44
C GLY A 184 -1.75 30.69 20.32
N LYS A 185 -2.02 30.58 21.62
CA LYS A 185 -1.36 29.60 22.49
C LYS A 185 -1.95 28.21 22.25
N LEU A 186 -1.10 27.18 22.15
CA LEU A 186 -1.55 25.79 22.17
C LEU A 186 -2.16 25.44 23.53
N ASN A 187 -3.23 24.64 23.51
CA ASN A 187 -3.81 24.13 24.75
C ASN A 187 -2.93 23.03 25.38
N GLU A 188 -2.32 22.19 24.55
CA GLU A 188 -1.37 21.15 24.96
C GLU A 188 -0.33 20.90 23.84
N PRO A 189 0.81 20.25 24.13
CA PRO A 189 1.71 19.77 23.08
C PRO A 189 0.97 18.87 22.10
N SER A 190 1.07 19.13 20.80
CA SER A 190 0.33 18.38 19.78
C SER A 190 1.20 18.12 18.56
N GLU A 191 1.20 16.88 18.10
CA GLU A 191 1.97 16.44 16.93
C GLU A 191 1.20 16.66 15.63
N LEU A 192 1.92 16.78 14.52
CA LEU A 192 1.35 16.73 13.18
C LEU A 192 1.01 15.29 12.82
N MET A 193 -0.01 15.10 11.98
CA MET A 193 -0.30 13.78 11.43
C MET A 193 0.65 13.48 10.27
N ILE A 194 1.50 12.47 10.44
CA ILE A 194 2.45 12.04 9.42
C ILE A 194 2.01 10.68 8.87
N ASP A 195 1.37 10.70 7.70
CA ASP A 195 0.81 9.51 7.07
C ASP A 195 1.92 8.52 6.63
N PRO A 196 1.60 7.23 6.39
CA PRO A 196 2.51 6.32 5.71
C PRO A 196 2.94 6.84 4.33
N VAL A 197 3.96 6.23 3.74
CA VAL A 197 4.32 6.52 2.34
C VAL A 197 3.15 6.11 1.44
N ALA A 198 2.56 7.08 0.76
CA ALA A 198 1.38 6.85 -0.07
C ALA A 198 1.73 6.20 -1.40
N MET A 199 2.82 6.63 -2.04
CA MET A 199 3.21 6.13 -3.35
C MET A 199 4.72 6.21 -3.62
N HIS A 200 5.20 5.32 -4.48
CA HIS A 200 6.51 5.36 -5.13
C HIS A 200 6.34 5.57 -6.63
N LYS A 201 7.11 6.52 -7.18
CA LYS A 201 7.20 6.76 -8.63
C LYS A 201 8.62 6.49 -9.12
N ILE A 202 8.75 5.79 -10.23
CA ILE A 202 10.03 5.66 -10.92
C ILE A 202 10.42 7.03 -11.48
N VAL A 203 11.65 7.46 -11.21
CA VAL A 203 12.21 8.74 -11.67
C VAL A 203 13.62 8.52 -12.22
N LYS A 204 14.06 9.41 -13.12
CA LYS A 204 15.46 9.43 -13.57
C LYS A 204 16.29 10.27 -12.61
N VAL A 205 17.35 9.69 -12.06
CA VAL A 205 18.36 10.37 -11.25
C VAL A 205 19.49 10.84 -12.17
N LYS A 206 19.69 12.15 -12.23
CA LYS A 206 20.65 12.78 -13.16
C LYS A 206 22.05 12.19 -12.98
N GLY A 207 22.63 11.68 -14.07
CA GLY A 207 23.98 11.11 -14.09
C GLY A 207 24.13 9.74 -13.44
N LYS A 208 23.05 9.11 -12.95
CA LYS A 208 23.11 7.79 -12.31
C LYS A 208 22.29 6.72 -13.02
N GLY A 209 20.99 6.94 -13.18
CA GLY A 209 20.08 5.90 -13.68
C GLY A 209 18.64 6.15 -13.26
N TYR A 210 17.87 5.09 -13.06
CA TYR A 210 16.53 5.19 -12.48
C TYR A 210 16.59 5.13 -10.95
N GLY A 211 15.55 5.60 -10.29
CA GLY A 211 15.38 5.54 -8.85
C GLY A 211 13.91 5.65 -8.49
N LEU A 212 13.61 5.69 -7.19
CA LEU A 212 12.24 5.83 -6.70
C LEU A 212 12.06 7.18 -6.00
N LYS A 213 10.95 7.85 -6.29
CA LYS A 213 10.48 9.01 -5.56
C LYS A 213 9.28 8.61 -4.70
N SER A 214 9.44 8.62 -3.38
CA SER A 214 8.36 8.41 -2.42
C SER A 214 7.63 9.72 -2.12
N TYR A 215 6.35 9.60 -1.76
CA TYR A 215 5.46 10.71 -1.42
C TYR A 215 4.81 10.41 -0.07
N ARG A 216 4.92 11.35 0.87
CA ARG A 216 4.37 11.23 2.21
C ARG A 216 3.58 12.49 2.55
N GLN A 217 2.35 12.30 3.01
CA GLN A 217 1.45 13.37 3.37
C GLN A 217 1.68 13.77 4.83
N ILE A 218 1.72 15.08 5.07
CA ILE A 218 1.76 15.66 6.42
C ILE A 218 0.52 16.55 6.55
N SER A 219 -0.28 16.25 7.56
CA SER A 219 -1.56 16.89 7.83
C SER A 219 -1.59 17.49 9.25
N GLY A 220 -2.53 18.40 9.44
CA GLY A 220 -2.74 19.08 10.71
C GLY A 220 -3.55 18.23 11.68
N SER A 221 -4.71 18.73 12.10
CA SER A 221 -5.52 18.10 13.16
C SER A 221 -6.32 16.86 12.71
N TYR A 222 -6.36 16.57 11.42
CA TYR A 222 -6.96 15.36 10.84
C TYR A 222 -6.35 15.06 9.47
N HIS A 223 -6.42 13.82 8.99
CA HIS A 223 -5.72 13.40 7.76
C HIS A 223 -6.07 14.24 6.51
N ALA A 224 -7.31 14.72 6.38
CA ALA A 224 -7.71 15.57 5.24
C ALA A 224 -7.26 17.04 5.36
N ASP A 225 -6.75 17.46 6.52
CA ASP A 225 -6.17 18.79 6.75
C ASP A 225 -4.72 18.86 6.21
N LEU A 226 -4.57 18.75 4.90
CA LEU A 226 -3.26 18.67 4.25
C LEU A 226 -2.44 19.96 4.45
N LEU A 227 -1.29 19.86 5.13
CA LEU A 227 -0.33 20.96 5.26
C LEU A 227 0.69 20.96 4.12
N GLY A 228 1.06 19.77 3.64
CA GLY A 228 1.93 19.60 2.50
C GLY A 228 2.37 18.16 2.27
N ILE A 229 3.19 17.98 1.25
CA ILE A 229 3.70 16.67 0.84
C ILE A 229 5.22 16.71 0.90
N LEU A 230 5.80 15.82 1.70
CA LEU A 230 7.22 15.54 1.64
C LEU A 230 7.47 14.51 0.55
N THR A 231 8.43 14.79 -0.33
CA THR A 231 8.92 13.82 -1.30
C THR A 231 10.37 13.48 -1.05
N ALA A 232 10.73 12.22 -1.26
CA ALA A 232 12.11 11.76 -1.13
C ALA A 232 12.53 10.96 -2.36
N THR A 233 13.68 11.30 -2.93
CA THR A 233 14.26 10.60 -4.08
C THR A 233 15.33 9.65 -3.60
N TRP A 234 15.23 8.39 -4.00
CA TRP A 234 16.09 7.29 -3.61
C TRP A 234 16.77 6.69 -4.83
N PHE A 235 18.00 6.24 -4.64
CA PHE A 235 18.79 5.53 -5.63
C PHE A 235 19.31 4.23 -4.99
N TYR A 236 19.23 3.10 -5.68
CA TYR A 236 19.69 1.83 -5.13
C TYR A 236 21.15 1.62 -5.51
N GLU A 237 22.03 1.41 -4.54
CA GLU A 237 23.46 1.23 -4.82
C GLU A 237 24.05 0.32 -3.74
N ASN A 238 24.88 -0.64 -4.14
CA ASN A 238 25.54 -1.57 -3.21
C ASN A 238 24.54 -2.31 -2.29
N GLY A 239 23.40 -2.74 -2.84
CA GLY A 239 22.40 -3.52 -2.11
C GLY A 239 21.52 -2.72 -1.13
N LYS A 240 21.53 -1.38 -1.20
CA LYS A 240 20.74 -0.52 -0.31
C LYS A 240 20.20 0.71 -1.02
N TRP A 241 19.08 1.24 -0.51
CA TRP A 241 18.57 2.54 -0.93
C TRP A 241 19.35 3.67 -0.27
N VAL A 242 19.84 4.59 -1.09
CA VAL A 242 20.51 5.82 -0.67
C VAL A 242 19.58 7.01 -0.93
N LEU A 243 19.33 7.80 0.10
CA LEU A 243 18.56 9.04 -0.01
C LEU A 243 19.37 10.07 -0.82
N ILE A 244 18.83 10.51 -1.96
CA ILE A 244 19.45 11.53 -2.82
C ILE A 244 19.05 12.93 -2.40
N LYS A 245 17.76 13.13 -2.13
CA LYS A 245 17.21 14.42 -1.66
C LYS A 245 15.80 14.28 -1.13
N THR A 246 15.45 15.17 -0.24
CA THR A 246 14.07 15.50 0.13
C THR A 246 13.61 16.76 -0.58
N ASN A 247 12.30 16.94 -0.69
CA ASN A 247 11.69 18.20 -1.12
C ASN A 247 10.31 18.33 -0.51
N TRP A 248 10.05 19.47 0.12
CA TRP A 248 8.75 19.84 0.66
C TRP A 248 7.91 20.62 -0.36
N VAL A 249 6.63 20.27 -0.48
CA VAL A 249 5.66 21.01 -1.28
C VAL A 249 4.51 21.45 -0.38
N LYS A 250 4.44 22.74 -0.08
CA LYS A 250 3.37 23.35 0.70
C LYS A 250 2.05 23.34 -0.08
N ARG A 251 0.92 23.18 0.63
CA ARG A 251 -0.44 23.33 0.10
C ARG A 251 -1.17 24.53 0.67
#